data_AF-A0A955YS95-F1
#
_entry.id   AF-A0A955YS95-F1
#
_cell.length_a   1.000
_cell.length_b   1.000
_cell.length_c   1.000
_cell.angle_alpha   90.00
_cell.angle_beta   90.00
_cell.angle_gamma   90.00
#
_symmetry.space_group_name_H-M   'P 1'
#
loop_
_entity.id
_entity.type
_entity.pdbx_description
1 polymer ?
#
loop_
_entity_poly.entity_id
_entity_poly.type
_entity_poly.pdbx_seq_one_letter_code
_entity_poly.pdbx_strand_id
1 'polypeptide(L)'
;MKRIAFGFGIGVVLAGCSAGSGGEGKGLEAGAAQVGEGVLSTVDGRPISVQRVQELVAATGLGPKEAVRRLQAEELLASEAKRRGFGDLPEVRMVGRRAAAQKLLEVVVEEPNGPKTFSDDRIRDEYETMKPTRFVLPERRTSVHFLAKIPEDASPELEGKAKALAEAEVAALRKATDL
;
A
#
# COMPACT_ATOMS: atom_id res chain seq x y z
N MET A 1 43.00 -42.11 0.68
CA MET A 1 42.35 -41.10 -0.18
C MET A 1 42.41 -39.76 0.53
N LYS A 2 42.85 -38.72 -0.19
CA LYS A 2 43.37 -37.44 0.33
C LYS A 2 42.26 -36.57 0.93
N ARG A 3 42.48 -36.06 2.15
CA ARG A 3 41.74 -34.96 2.76
C ARG A 3 42.42 -33.64 2.37
N ILE A 4 41.68 -32.71 1.76
CA ILE A 4 42.17 -31.35 1.48
C ILE A 4 41.58 -30.44 2.54
N ALA A 5 42.44 -29.96 3.43
CA ALA A 5 42.16 -28.88 4.37
C ALA A 5 42.57 -27.56 3.70
N PHE A 6 41.62 -26.64 3.52
CA PHE A 6 41.94 -25.24 3.23
C PHE A 6 41.92 -24.48 4.56
N GLY A 7 43.12 -24.26 5.09
CA GLY A 7 43.37 -23.22 6.08
C GLY A 7 43.70 -21.93 5.35
N PHE A 8 42.99 -20.86 5.69
CA PHE A 8 43.50 -19.50 5.49
C PHE A 8 43.17 -18.72 6.76
N GLY A 9 44.22 -18.50 7.55
CA GLY A 9 44.22 -17.56 8.67
C GLY A 9 45.05 -16.33 8.29
N ILE A 10 45.10 -15.39 9.26
CA ILE A 10 45.78 -14.08 9.28
C ILE A 10 44.89 -12.95 8.72
N GLY A 11 44.63 -11.86 9.43
CA GLY A 11 45.08 -11.41 10.75
C GLY A 11 44.58 -9.98 11.01
N VAL A 12 44.27 -9.73 12.29
CA VAL A 12 43.77 -8.54 12.99
C VAL A 12 44.58 -7.23 12.78
N VAL A 13 43.90 -6.07 12.74
CA VAL A 13 44.27 -4.78 13.39
C VAL A 13 42.96 -4.02 13.73
N LEU A 14 42.44 -4.04 14.96
CA LEU A 14 42.69 -3.19 16.15
C LEU A 14 42.45 -1.66 16.00
N ALA A 15 41.42 -1.23 16.75
CA ALA A 15 41.32 -0.02 17.58
C ALA A 15 41.00 1.36 16.96
N GLY A 16 39.98 2.01 17.55
CA GLY A 16 39.66 3.42 17.31
C GLY A 16 38.38 3.95 17.97
N CYS A 17 38.00 3.50 19.18
CA CYS A 17 37.04 4.25 20.02
C CYS A 17 37.79 5.43 20.66
N SER A 18 37.53 6.66 20.19
CA SER A 18 37.83 7.86 20.95
C SER A 18 36.52 8.41 21.55
N ALA A 19 36.45 8.33 22.87
CA ALA A 19 35.61 9.20 23.67
C ALA A 19 36.23 10.60 23.65
N GLY A 20 35.44 11.60 23.24
CA GLY A 20 35.88 12.99 23.12
C GLY A 20 34.69 13.92 23.29
N SER A 21 34.52 14.37 24.52
CA SER A 21 33.70 15.49 24.98
C SER A 21 33.61 16.66 23.98
N GLY A 22 32.39 17.10 23.68
CA GLY A 22 32.14 18.34 22.97
C GLY A 22 30.66 18.50 22.67
N GLY A 23 29.91 19.08 23.61
CA GLY A 23 28.57 19.56 23.33
C GLY A 23 28.65 20.73 22.35
N GLU A 24 28.65 20.43 21.06
CA GLU A 24 28.37 21.41 20.01
C GLU A 24 26.92 21.25 19.62
N GLY A 25 26.10 22.21 20.05
CA GLY A 25 24.79 22.42 19.45
C GLY A 25 25.01 22.59 17.96
N LYS A 26 24.63 21.57 17.17
CA LYS A 26 24.57 21.68 15.72
C LYS A 26 23.64 22.84 15.40
N GLY A 27 24.24 23.99 15.13
CA GLY A 27 23.58 25.10 14.47
C GLY A 27 22.88 24.53 13.26
N LEU A 28 21.59 24.85 13.14
CA LEU A 28 20.85 24.62 11.91
C LEU A 28 21.68 25.26 10.81
N GLU A 29 22.21 24.47 9.88
CA GLU A 29 22.79 25.01 8.66
C GLU A 29 21.69 25.82 7.98
N ALA A 30 21.80 27.13 8.10
CA ALA A 30 20.99 28.06 7.33
C ALA A 30 21.37 27.82 5.87
N GLY A 31 20.54 27.04 5.17
CA GLY A 31 20.65 26.87 3.73
C GLY A 31 20.73 28.26 3.08
N ALA A 32 21.66 28.42 2.14
CA ALA A 32 21.89 29.64 1.39
C ALA A 32 20.67 29.97 0.52
N ALA A 33 19.59 30.43 1.15
CA ALA A 33 18.42 30.95 0.47
C ALA A 33 18.81 32.33 -0.07
N GLN A 34 19.24 32.36 -1.34
CA GLN A 34 19.17 33.59 -2.13
C GLN A 34 17.70 34.02 -2.12
N VAL A 35 17.44 35.22 -1.59
CA VAL A 35 16.11 35.86 -1.65
C VAL A 35 15.91 36.29 -3.11
N GLY A 36 15.59 35.32 -3.96
CA GLY A 36 15.22 35.53 -5.35
C GLY A 36 13.77 36.00 -5.46
N GLU A 37 13.47 36.67 -6.57
CA GLU A 37 12.12 37.13 -6.93
C GLU A 37 11.11 35.98 -6.77
N GLY A 38 10.15 36.15 -5.87
CA GLY A 38 9.09 35.16 -5.63
C GLY A 38 9.15 34.37 -4.32
N VAL A 39 10.13 34.62 -3.44
CA VAL A 39 10.11 34.13 -2.05
C VAL A 39 9.42 35.16 -1.13
N LEU A 40 8.40 34.73 -0.39
CA LEU A 40 7.64 35.59 0.53
C LEU A 40 8.15 35.48 1.98
N SER A 41 8.66 34.31 2.37
CA SER A 41 9.15 34.06 3.73
C SER A 41 10.09 32.85 3.74
N THR A 42 10.94 32.76 4.76
CA THR A 42 11.82 31.60 4.98
C THR A 42 11.63 31.12 6.42
N VAL A 43 11.40 29.82 6.61
CA VAL A 43 11.23 29.17 7.92
C VAL A 43 12.25 28.05 8.02
N ASP A 44 13.18 28.11 8.99
CA ASP A 44 14.27 27.14 9.17
C ASP A 44 15.04 26.82 7.87
N GLY A 45 15.34 27.87 7.08
CA GLY A 45 16.05 27.74 5.80
C GLY A 45 15.18 27.21 4.63
N ARG A 46 13.88 26.96 4.84
CA ARG A 46 12.96 26.54 3.79
C ARG A 46 12.17 27.73 3.24
N PRO A 47 12.24 28.00 1.92
CA PRO A 47 11.51 29.12 1.33
C PRO A 47 10.02 28.80 1.16
N ILE A 48 9.18 29.79 1.46
CA ILE A 48 7.75 29.83 1.14
C ILE A 48 7.62 30.77 -0.06
N SER A 49 7.30 30.22 -1.23
CA SER A 49 7.18 30.97 -2.48
C SER A 49 5.78 31.52 -2.72
N VAL A 50 5.68 32.54 -3.58
CA VAL A 50 4.40 33.08 -4.09
C VAL A 50 3.57 31.97 -4.73
N GLN A 51 4.19 31.09 -5.52
CA GLN A 51 3.52 29.97 -6.17
C GLN A 51 2.85 29.05 -5.14
N ARG A 52 3.55 28.66 -4.07
CA ARG A 52 3.01 27.77 -3.04
C ARG A 52 1.85 28.41 -2.27
N VAL A 53 1.89 29.73 -2.07
CA VAL A 53 0.76 30.48 -1.51
C VAL A 53 -0.43 30.48 -2.46
N GLN A 54 -0.21 30.72 -3.76
CA GLN A 54 -1.27 30.70 -4.77
C GLN A 54 -1.93 29.32 -4.89
N GLU A 55 -1.13 28.25 -4.88
CA GLU A 55 -1.61 26.86 -4.88
C GLU A 55 -2.50 26.59 -3.65
N LEU A 56 -2.06 27.01 -2.46
CA LEU A 56 -2.86 26.84 -1.24
C LEU A 56 -4.15 27.67 -1.26
N VAL A 57 -4.08 28.92 -1.73
CA VAL A 57 -5.26 29.78 -1.89
C VAL A 57 -6.26 29.14 -2.86
N ALA A 58 -5.80 28.64 -4.01
CA ALA A 58 -6.65 27.99 -5.00
C ALA A 58 -7.30 26.71 -4.45
N ALA A 59 -6.56 25.92 -3.67
CA ALA A 59 -7.05 24.65 -3.13
C ALA A 59 -8.04 24.82 -1.95
N THR A 60 -7.92 25.90 -1.17
CA THR A 60 -8.65 26.04 0.11
C THR A 60 -9.60 27.23 0.16
N GLY A 61 -9.47 28.19 -0.77
CA GLY A 61 -10.21 29.46 -0.73
C GLY A 61 -9.76 30.41 0.38
N LEU A 62 -8.66 30.12 1.09
CA LEU A 62 -8.11 31.01 2.11
C LEU A 62 -7.64 32.34 1.51
N GLY A 63 -7.72 33.41 2.31
CA GLY A 63 -7.11 34.68 1.94
C GLY A 63 -5.57 34.56 1.88
N PRO A 64 -4.87 35.28 0.97
CA PRO A 64 -3.41 35.14 0.80
C PRO A 64 -2.58 35.29 2.08
N LYS A 65 -2.94 36.24 2.94
CA LYS A 65 -2.26 36.45 4.23
C LYS A 65 -2.42 35.25 5.18
N GLU A 66 -3.59 34.63 5.18
CA GLU A 66 -3.85 33.45 6.00
C GLU A 66 -3.14 32.22 5.44
N ALA A 67 -3.12 32.06 4.12
CA ALA A 67 -2.36 31.01 3.45
C ALA A 67 -0.85 31.09 3.79
N VAL A 68 -0.25 32.28 3.79
CA VAL A 68 1.16 32.45 4.23
C VAL A 68 1.35 32.02 5.68
N ARG A 69 0.50 32.47 6.61
CA ARG A 69 0.59 32.09 8.04
C ARG A 69 0.43 30.59 8.23
N ARG A 70 -0.49 29.98 7.50
CA ARG A 70 -0.72 28.54 7.52
C ARG A 70 0.52 27.78 7.07
N LEU A 71 1.13 28.17 5.94
CA LEU A 71 2.37 27.56 5.44
C LEU A 71 3.54 27.72 6.41
N GLN A 72 3.67 28.89 7.05
CA GLN A 72 4.70 29.12 8.07
C GLN A 72 4.50 28.19 9.28
N ALA A 73 3.27 28.07 9.77
CA ALA A 73 2.95 27.18 10.88
C ALA A 73 3.21 25.71 10.53
N GLU A 74 2.87 25.29 9.30
CA GLU A 74 3.13 23.94 8.82
C GLU A 74 4.62 23.62 8.74
N GLU A 75 5.46 24.53 8.21
CA GLU A 75 6.90 24.30 8.17
C GLU A 75 7.52 24.26 9.57
N LEU A 76 7.09 25.11 10.50
CA LEU A 76 7.53 25.06 11.90
C LEU A 76 7.17 23.73 12.56
N LEU A 77 5.93 23.26 12.37
CA LEU A 77 5.49 21.97 12.90
C LEU A 77 6.26 20.81 12.27
N ALA A 78 6.50 20.84 10.96
CA ALA A 78 7.27 19.82 10.26
C ALA A 78 8.73 19.78 10.73
N SER A 79 9.35 20.95 10.93
CA SER A 79 10.71 21.09 11.45
C SER A 79 10.81 20.51 12.87
N GLU A 80 9.89 20.88 13.76
CA GLU A 80 9.87 20.38 15.13
C GLU A 80 9.58 18.87 15.18
N ALA A 81 8.67 18.37 14.33
CA ALA A 81 8.40 16.95 14.21
C ALA A 81 9.63 16.17 13.76
N LYS A 82 10.40 16.71 12.81
CA LYS A 82 11.68 16.13 12.38
C LYS A 82 12.70 16.15 13.51
N ARG A 83 12.85 17.27 14.22
CA ARG A 83 13.78 17.41 15.36
C ARG A 83 13.48 16.40 16.47
N ARG A 84 12.20 16.11 16.72
CA ARG A 84 11.74 15.12 17.71
C ARG A 84 11.72 13.68 17.19
N GLY A 85 12.06 13.42 15.93
CA GLY A 85 12.05 12.09 15.34
C GLY A 85 10.66 11.52 15.09
N PHE A 86 9.59 12.33 15.10
CA PHE A 86 8.24 11.85 14.81
C PHE A 86 8.08 11.34 13.37
N GLY A 87 8.93 11.79 12.44
CA GLY A 87 8.95 11.29 11.07
C GLY A 87 9.40 9.83 10.93
N ASP A 88 10.13 9.30 11.91
CA ASP A 88 10.68 7.94 11.87
C ASP A 88 9.74 6.89 12.48
N LEU A 89 8.66 7.34 13.13
CA LEU A 89 7.65 6.46 13.70
C LEU A 89 7.02 5.58 12.60
N PRO A 90 6.87 4.26 12.83
CA PRO A 90 6.33 3.34 11.84
C PRO A 90 4.97 3.77 11.28
N GLU A 91 4.09 4.31 12.12
CA GLU A 91 2.75 4.75 11.74
C GLU A 91 2.81 5.94 10.79
N VAL A 92 3.67 6.92 11.08
CA VAL A 92 3.87 8.12 10.26
C VAL A 92 4.46 7.73 8.90
N ARG A 93 5.44 6.83 8.88
CA ARG A 93 6.02 6.30 7.64
C ARG A 93 4.99 5.56 6.79
N MET A 94 4.09 4.78 7.40
CA MET A 94 3.04 4.08 6.67
C MET A 94 2.04 5.05 6.05
N VAL A 95 1.61 6.08 6.78
CA VAL A 95 0.73 7.12 6.24
C VAL A 95 1.42 7.88 5.10
N GLY A 96 2.68 8.26 5.28
CA GLY A 96 3.46 8.94 4.23
C GLY A 96 3.60 8.11 2.95
N ARG A 97 3.87 6.81 3.07
CA ARG A 97 3.91 5.88 1.93
C ARG A 97 2.57 5.79 1.21
N ARG A 98 1.46 5.70 1.96
CA ARG A 98 0.12 5.66 1.39
C ARG A 98 -0.20 6.94 0.62
N ALA A 99 0.08 8.10 1.20
CA ALA A 99 -0.15 9.40 0.54
C ALA A 99 0.71 9.54 -0.73
N ALA A 100 1.98 9.14 -0.67
CA ALA A 100 2.86 9.14 -1.84
C ALA A 100 2.34 8.21 -2.95
N ALA A 101 1.89 7.00 -2.60
CA ALA A 101 1.31 6.06 -3.56
C ALA A 101 0.02 6.61 -4.18
N GLN A 102 -0.85 7.22 -3.39
CA GLN A 102 -2.08 7.86 -3.89
C GLN A 102 -1.75 8.99 -4.87
N LYS A 103 -0.80 9.87 -4.53
CA LYS A 103 -0.41 10.96 -5.45
C LYS A 103 0.23 10.43 -6.73
N LEU A 104 1.01 9.35 -6.63
CA LEU A 104 1.58 8.70 -7.81
C LEU A 104 0.49 8.10 -8.71
N LEU A 105 -0.52 7.44 -8.14
CA LEU A 105 -1.65 6.91 -8.89
C LEU A 105 -2.45 8.03 -9.56
N GLU A 106 -2.73 9.11 -8.84
CA GLU A 106 -3.41 10.29 -9.38
C GLU A 106 -2.67 10.83 -10.63
N VAL A 107 -1.37 11.08 -10.51
CA VAL A 107 -0.58 11.71 -11.60
C VAL A 107 -0.27 10.75 -12.76
N VAL A 108 0.05 9.49 -12.47
CA VAL A 108 0.53 8.55 -13.51
C VAL A 108 -0.61 7.79 -14.17
N VAL A 109 -1.68 7.52 -13.42
CA VAL A 109 -2.78 6.68 -13.90
C VAL A 109 -4.03 7.51 -14.12
N GLU A 110 -4.51 8.25 -13.12
CA GLU A 110 -5.83 8.88 -13.19
C GLU A 110 -5.87 10.12 -14.09
N GLU A 111 -4.90 11.03 -13.98
CA GLU A 111 -4.80 12.23 -14.81
C GLU A 111 -4.72 11.89 -16.32
N PRO A 112 -3.88 10.95 -16.78
CA PRO A 112 -3.86 10.54 -18.19
C PRO A 112 -5.07 9.69 -18.61
N ASN A 113 -5.67 8.95 -17.67
CA ASN A 113 -6.77 8.02 -17.94
C ASN A 113 -8.09 8.46 -17.29
N GLY A 114 -8.42 9.75 -17.39
CA GLY A 114 -9.64 10.30 -16.81
C GLY A 114 -10.93 9.68 -17.38
N PRO A 115 -12.10 10.06 -16.83
CA PRO A 115 -13.39 9.43 -17.18
C PRO A 115 -13.78 9.49 -18.67
N LYS A 116 -13.13 10.36 -19.45
CA LYS A 116 -13.37 10.54 -20.89
C LYS A 116 -12.33 9.83 -21.77
N THR A 117 -11.34 9.14 -21.19
CA THR A 117 -10.28 8.47 -21.94
C THR A 117 -10.81 7.29 -22.76
N PHE A 118 -11.92 6.69 -22.34
CA PHE A 118 -12.60 5.62 -23.07
C PHE A 118 -14.02 6.07 -23.41
N SER A 119 -14.43 5.90 -24.67
CA SER A 119 -15.82 6.13 -25.07
C SER A 119 -16.72 4.98 -24.61
N ASP A 120 -17.99 5.28 -24.38
CA ASP A 120 -19.00 4.27 -24.03
C ASP A 120 -19.09 3.16 -25.08
N ASP A 121 -18.95 3.52 -26.37
CA ASP A 121 -18.92 2.57 -27.48
C ASP A 121 -17.75 1.60 -27.34
N ARG A 122 -16.54 2.10 -27.03
CA ARG A 122 -15.35 1.27 -26.82
C ARG A 122 -15.51 0.35 -25.61
N ILE A 123 -16.09 0.85 -24.51
CA ILE A 123 -16.37 0.05 -23.32
C ILE A 123 -17.36 -1.07 -23.66
N ARG A 124 -18.41 -0.76 -24.42
CA ARG A 124 -19.42 -1.73 -24.85
C ARG A 124 -18.82 -2.80 -25.77
N ASP A 125 -18.00 -2.41 -26.73
CA ASP A 125 -17.35 -3.33 -27.66
C ASP A 125 -16.39 -4.29 -26.93
N GLU A 126 -15.60 -3.76 -25.98
CA GLU A 126 -14.72 -4.57 -25.15
C GLU A 126 -15.52 -5.51 -24.24
N TYR A 127 -16.62 -5.03 -23.66
CA TYR A 127 -17.51 -5.84 -22.84
C TYR A 127 -18.08 -7.01 -23.64
N GLU A 128 -18.67 -6.78 -24.82
CA GLU A 128 -19.23 -7.85 -25.65
C GLU A 128 -18.15 -8.84 -26.14
N THR A 129 -16.92 -8.35 -26.38
CA THR A 129 -15.77 -9.21 -26.72
C THR A 129 -15.37 -10.13 -25.56
N MET A 130 -15.32 -9.60 -24.34
CA MET A 130 -14.95 -10.36 -23.14
C MET A 130 -16.09 -11.16 -22.53
N LYS A 131 -17.34 -10.88 -22.93
CA LYS A 131 -18.55 -11.47 -22.38
C LYS A 131 -18.52 -13.00 -22.33
N PRO A 132 -18.13 -13.74 -23.40
CA PRO A 132 -18.17 -15.20 -23.39
C PRO A 132 -17.18 -15.88 -22.43
N THR A 133 -16.10 -15.20 -22.04
CA THR A 133 -15.00 -15.80 -21.26
C THR A 133 -14.90 -15.26 -19.85
N ARG A 134 -15.17 -13.97 -19.64
CA ARG A 134 -14.94 -13.28 -18.37
C ARG A 134 -16.21 -12.88 -17.64
N PHE A 135 -17.26 -12.55 -18.39
CA PHE A 135 -18.50 -12.02 -17.83
C PHE A 135 -19.69 -12.97 -17.95
N VAL A 136 -19.51 -14.18 -18.49
CA VAL A 136 -20.45 -15.29 -18.24
C VAL A 136 -20.35 -15.64 -16.76
N LEU A 137 -21.28 -15.11 -15.98
CA LEU A 137 -21.54 -15.62 -14.64
C LEU A 137 -22.17 -17.01 -14.84
N PRO A 138 -21.49 -18.10 -14.44
CA PRO A 138 -22.17 -19.38 -14.40
C PRO A 138 -23.40 -19.24 -13.51
N GLU A 139 -24.46 -19.97 -13.85
CA GLU A 139 -25.66 -20.03 -13.03
C GLU A 139 -25.27 -20.27 -11.56
N ARG A 140 -25.83 -19.47 -10.64
CA ARG A 140 -25.57 -19.62 -9.21
C ARG A 140 -26.14 -20.95 -8.75
N ARG A 141 -25.31 -21.98 -8.70
CA ARG A 141 -25.68 -23.31 -8.22
C ARG A 141 -25.44 -23.41 -6.72
N THR A 142 -26.46 -23.86 -6.02
CA THR A 142 -26.32 -24.29 -4.62
C THR A 142 -26.21 -25.81 -4.63
N SER A 143 -25.13 -26.36 -4.08
CA SER A 143 -24.95 -27.80 -3.92
C SER A 143 -24.93 -28.18 -2.45
N VAL A 144 -25.55 -29.32 -2.14
CA VAL A 144 -25.44 -29.98 -0.84
C VAL A 144 -24.70 -31.30 -1.08
N HIS A 145 -23.61 -31.52 -0.33
CA HIS A 145 -22.79 -32.73 -0.45
C HIS A 145 -23.02 -33.63 0.76
N PHE A 146 -23.39 -34.88 0.51
CA PHE A 146 -23.44 -35.93 1.53
C PHE A 146 -22.27 -36.88 1.33
N LEU A 147 -21.49 -37.11 2.38
CA LEU A 147 -20.32 -38.00 2.36
C LEU A 147 -20.47 -39.08 3.43
N ALA A 148 -20.62 -40.33 2.99
CA ALA A 148 -20.50 -41.49 3.86
C ALA A 148 -19.01 -41.87 3.97
N LYS A 149 -18.41 -41.72 5.16
CA LYS A 149 -17.02 -42.11 5.41
C LYS A 149 -16.95 -43.60 5.72
N ILE A 150 -16.03 -44.30 5.05
CA ILE A 150 -15.70 -45.70 5.30
C ILE A 150 -14.18 -45.86 5.44
N PRO A 151 -13.69 -46.90 6.14
CA PRO A 151 -12.27 -47.26 6.17
C PRO A 151 -11.72 -47.59 4.77
N GLU A 152 -10.41 -47.40 4.55
CA GLU A 152 -9.77 -47.70 3.26
C GLU A 152 -9.78 -49.20 2.92
N ASP A 153 -9.84 -50.08 3.92
CA ASP A 153 -9.90 -51.53 3.82
C ASP A 153 -11.33 -52.09 3.99
N ALA A 154 -12.35 -51.26 3.75
CA ALA A 154 -13.74 -51.63 3.93
C ALA A 154 -14.11 -52.88 3.12
N SER A 155 -14.78 -53.82 3.78
CA SER A 155 -15.37 -54.97 3.09
C SER A 155 -16.43 -54.53 2.07
N PRO A 156 -16.66 -55.28 0.98
CA PRO A 156 -17.70 -54.98 0.00
C PRO A 156 -19.10 -54.83 0.60
N GLU A 157 -19.37 -55.53 1.71
CA GLU A 157 -20.63 -55.43 2.44
C GLU A 157 -20.80 -54.05 3.10
N LEU A 158 -19.73 -53.50 3.67
CA LEU A 158 -19.73 -52.17 4.31
C LEU A 158 -19.84 -51.06 3.26
N GLU A 159 -19.16 -51.21 2.12
CA GLU A 159 -19.32 -50.33 0.97
C GLU A 159 -20.76 -50.32 0.45
N GLY A 160 -21.37 -51.50 0.33
CA GLY A 160 -22.76 -51.65 -0.09
C GLY A 160 -23.73 -50.94 0.86
N LYS A 161 -23.52 -51.05 2.18
CA LYS A 161 -24.32 -50.34 3.20
C LYS A 161 -24.12 -48.83 3.13
N ALA A 162 -22.88 -48.35 2.98
CA ALA A 162 -22.57 -46.92 2.88
C ALA A 162 -23.18 -46.29 1.62
N LYS A 163 -23.13 -47.00 0.49
CA LYS A 163 -23.77 -46.58 -0.77
C LYS A 163 -25.30 -46.52 -0.61
N ALA A 164 -25.91 -47.56 -0.07
CA ALA A 164 -27.36 -47.59 0.16
C ALA A 164 -27.83 -46.44 1.08
N LEU A 165 -27.06 -46.14 2.13
CA LEU A 165 -27.33 -45.00 3.00
C LEU A 165 -27.25 -43.67 2.24
N ALA A 166 -26.17 -43.45 1.48
CA ALA A 166 -26.01 -42.22 0.71
C ALA A 166 -27.12 -42.04 -0.34
N GLU A 167 -27.53 -43.11 -1.02
CA GLU A 167 -28.64 -43.08 -1.98
C GLU A 167 -29.99 -42.77 -1.31
N ALA A 168 -30.25 -43.36 -0.14
CA ALA A 168 -31.46 -43.09 0.64
C ALA A 168 -31.54 -41.62 1.09
N GLU A 169 -30.44 -41.07 1.61
CA GLU A 169 -30.37 -39.68 2.06
C GLU A 169 -30.47 -38.70 0.89
N VAL A 170 -29.81 -38.97 -0.24
CA VAL A 170 -29.97 -38.16 -1.46
C VAL A 170 -31.41 -38.21 -1.96
N ALA A 171 -32.08 -39.36 -1.90
CA ALA A 171 -33.49 -39.47 -2.28
C ALA A 171 -34.42 -38.71 -1.32
N ALA A 172 -34.14 -38.73 -0.02
CA ALA A 172 -34.88 -37.97 0.99
C ALA A 172 -34.70 -36.45 0.78
N LEU A 173 -33.47 -35.99 0.57
CA LEU A 173 -33.16 -34.59 0.29
C LEU A 173 -33.83 -34.10 -1.00
N ARG A 174 -33.85 -34.91 -2.07
CA ARG A 174 -34.57 -34.56 -3.31
C ARG A 174 -36.06 -34.31 -3.05
N LYS A 175 -36.72 -35.19 -2.31
CA LYS A 175 -38.15 -35.03 -1.96
C LYS A 175 -38.41 -33.81 -1.08
N ALA A 176 -37.47 -33.44 -0.21
CA ALA A 176 -37.60 -32.28 0.67
C ALA A 176 -37.32 -30.93 -0.03
N THR A 177 -36.67 -30.96 -1.20
CA THR A 177 -36.24 -29.76 -1.94
C THR A 177 -37.14 -29.42 -3.14
N ASP A 178 -38.28 -30.12 -3.31
CA ASP A 178 -39.36 -29.71 -4.23
C ASP A 178 -40.10 -28.45 -3.69
N LEU A 179 -39.39 -27.31 -3.70
CA LEU A 179 -39.93 -25.95 -3.59
C LEU A 179 -39.98 -25.28 -4.96
#